data_AF-A0A935JLK3-F1
#
_entry.id   AF-A0A935JLK3-F1
#
_cell.length_a   1.000
_cell.length_b   1.000
_cell.length_c   1.000
_cell.angle_alpha   90.00
_cell.angle_beta   90.00
_cell.angle_gamma   90.00
#
_symmetry.space_group_name_H-M   'P 1'
#
loop_
_entity.id
_entity.type
_entity.pdbx_description
1 polymer ?
#
loop_
_entity_poly.entity_id
_entity_poly.type
_entity_poly.pdbx_seq_one_letter_code
_entity_poly.pdbx_strand_id
1 'polypeptide(L)'
;MKGINSIILLIFAYGLIPSTIAGTFLFAEDSETADVITHPQGYRGQGTNLIITVGISPSSLHGTEITLPIQNAITTWNQLIPTLGNIVNDEKIPFNHFDFESVVLHELGHCLGLAHPNLSSESGLSGVNRNYTQTTRGSNNRYDLNSGNDGVAGSNDDSRGDDINLHWFRKKNNNPFTIAEKIDITTYSRNLVDLPAGHTFAANGDRTVANLLGYQNTEAVMQQGIIAGEAQRTLTADDIATLKLAMSGLDRFAGTPDDYTLTLEFIGFTDNADIVVSFNNSRSSFAVCETRAELLNLKHFVITRGRIYFNANVQWYFNDLPSPNPPKLSYPSPTIAANNQIGTLQLSQNDTLVLTASLDPGVLLGNPAEYWVRAITPTETFWLNDRFEFIPSAQPLRAHVGEFNIIDRFIIMKSSLKALQPGNYSITFAVDDNQDGIANATFHNTVNITITP
;
A
#
# COMPACT_ATOMS: atom_id res chain seq x y z
N MET A 1 12.69 67.47 7.60
CA MET A 1 11.71 66.69 6.82
C MET A 1 12.39 65.40 6.39
N LYS A 2 11.79 64.22 6.66
CA LYS A 2 12.26 62.87 6.24
C LYS A 2 13.67 62.51 6.76
N GLY A 3 13.96 61.30 7.26
CA GLY A 3 13.60 59.98 6.73
C GLY A 3 14.71 59.58 5.75
N ILE A 4 15.40 58.44 5.89
CA ILE A 4 14.87 57.08 6.11
C ILE A 4 15.84 56.22 6.94
N ASN A 5 15.32 55.32 7.78
CA ASN A 5 16.12 54.24 8.39
C ASN A 5 16.35 53.11 7.37
N SER A 6 17.59 52.65 7.22
CA SER A 6 17.89 51.47 6.40
C SER A 6 17.55 50.18 7.16
N ILE A 7 16.46 49.52 6.77
CA ILE A 7 16.12 48.17 7.24
C ILE A 7 16.94 47.17 6.41
N ILE A 8 17.78 46.37 7.06
CA ILE A 8 18.40 45.20 6.44
C ILE A 8 17.36 44.09 6.44
N LEU A 9 16.74 43.84 5.28
CA LEU A 9 15.81 42.74 5.10
C LEU A 9 16.61 41.44 4.87
N LEU A 10 16.71 40.61 5.92
CA LEU A 10 17.29 39.28 5.80
C LEU A 10 16.26 38.36 5.08
N ILE A 11 16.41 38.20 3.77
CA ILE A 11 15.59 37.26 2.99
C ILE A 11 16.08 35.85 3.30
N PHE A 12 15.37 35.14 4.19
CA PHE A 12 15.46 33.70 4.29
C PHE A 12 14.89 33.09 3.01
N ALA A 13 15.76 32.61 2.13
CA ALA A 13 15.37 31.79 0.99
C ALA A 13 14.94 30.40 1.48
N TYR A 14 13.69 30.27 1.90
CA TYR A 14 13.06 28.96 2.09
C TYR A 14 13.01 28.27 0.73
N GLY A 15 13.82 27.22 0.57
CA GLY A 15 13.81 26.40 -0.64
C GLY A 15 12.48 25.65 -0.75
N LEU A 16 11.72 25.93 -1.81
CA LEU A 16 10.61 25.09 -2.22
C LEU A 16 11.18 23.80 -2.81
N ILE A 17 11.08 22.70 -2.06
CA ILE A 17 11.49 21.37 -2.52
C ILE A 17 10.28 20.72 -3.21
N PRO A 18 10.38 20.33 -4.50
CA PRO A 18 9.26 19.77 -5.28
C PRO A 18 8.86 18.37 -4.80
N SER A 19 7.78 17.83 -5.37
CA SER A 19 7.11 16.62 -4.88
C SER A 19 6.54 15.71 -6.03
N THR A 20 5.58 14.78 -5.82
CA THR A 20 5.86 13.34 -5.53
C THR A 20 4.53 12.48 -5.29
N ILE A 21 3.88 11.37 -5.85
CA ILE A 21 3.86 10.16 -6.83
C ILE A 21 4.39 8.65 -6.63
N ALA A 22 3.57 7.57 -6.76
CA ALA A 22 4.00 6.13 -6.62
C ALA A 22 3.82 5.18 -7.86
N GLY A 23 4.55 4.05 -7.88
CA GLY A 23 4.55 2.94 -8.85
C GLY A 23 4.87 3.28 -10.31
N THR A 24 4.44 2.48 -11.29
CA THR A 24 4.77 2.68 -12.73
C THR A 24 3.54 2.61 -13.65
N PHE A 25 3.55 3.34 -14.77
CA PHE A 25 2.46 3.41 -15.75
C PHE A 25 2.86 2.88 -17.13
N LEU A 26 1.88 2.35 -17.87
CA LEU A 26 2.03 2.02 -19.29
C LEU A 26 2.41 3.27 -20.11
N PHE A 27 3.09 3.06 -21.24
CA PHE A 27 3.57 4.10 -22.17
C PHE A 27 4.61 5.08 -21.58
N ALA A 28 5.11 4.83 -20.36
CA ALA A 28 6.21 5.59 -19.78
C ALA A 28 7.57 5.29 -20.45
N GLU A 29 7.78 4.04 -20.93
CA GLU A 29 8.97 3.66 -21.71
C GLU A 29 9.04 4.36 -23.08
N ASP A 30 7.90 4.58 -23.73
CA ASP A 30 7.80 5.18 -25.06
C ASP A 30 7.97 6.71 -25.07
N SER A 31 8.14 7.35 -23.91
CA SER A 31 8.17 8.82 -23.76
C SER A 31 9.58 9.36 -23.62
N GLU A 32 9.94 10.34 -24.46
CA GLU A 32 11.20 11.10 -24.37
C GLU A 32 11.43 11.76 -23.00
N THR A 33 10.36 11.98 -22.21
CA THR A 33 10.44 12.60 -20.89
C THR A 33 10.33 11.60 -19.73
N ALA A 34 9.94 10.35 -20.00
CA ALA A 34 9.55 9.31 -19.05
C ALA A 34 8.39 9.66 -18.08
N ASP A 35 8.10 10.94 -17.86
CA ASP A 35 7.10 11.53 -16.96
C ASP A 35 5.67 11.38 -17.48
N VAL A 36 5.22 10.12 -17.53
CA VAL A 36 3.90 9.70 -18.01
C VAL A 36 3.05 9.15 -16.86
N ILE A 37 1.75 9.48 -16.92
CA ILE A 37 0.67 8.83 -16.19
C ILE A 37 -0.34 8.32 -17.22
N THR A 38 -0.83 7.09 -17.06
CA THR A 38 -1.84 6.51 -17.95
C THR A 38 -3.13 6.27 -17.18
N HIS A 39 -4.23 6.85 -17.68
CA HIS A 39 -5.53 6.82 -17.03
C HIS A 39 -6.45 5.71 -17.61
N PRO A 40 -7.39 5.17 -16.79
CA PRO A 40 -8.47 4.30 -17.24
C PRO A 40 -9.36 4.95 -18.30
N GLN A 41 -10.10 4.13 -19.04
CA GLN A 41 -10.95 4.59 -20.13
C GLN A 41 -12.00 5.61 -19.67
N GLY A 42 -12.29 6.59 -20.52
CA GLY A 42 -13.30 7.62 -20.25
C GLY A 42 -12.80 8.83 -19.46
N TYR A 43 -11.58 8.81 -18.90
CA TYR A 43 -11.01 10.04 -18.33
C TYR A 43 -10.76 11.11 -19.40
N ARG A 44 -11.08 12.37 -19.11
CA ARG A 44 -10.98 13.48 -20.07
C ARG A 44 -10.43 14.79 -19.48
N GLY A 45 -9.68 14.70 -18.36
CA GLY A 45 -9.12 15.88 -17.70
C GLY A 45 -10.14 16.68 -16.88
N GLN A 46 -11.17 16.02 -16.35
CA GLN A 46 -12.22 16.60 -15.51
C GLN A 46 -12.68 15.55 -14.49
N GLY A 47 -13.01 16.00 -13.29
CA GLY A 47 -13.37 15.11 -12.19
C GLY A 47 -14.75 14.49 -12.34
N THR A 48 -14.83 13.19 -12.07
CA THR A 48 -16.02 12.36 -12.33
C THR A 48 -15.92 11.03 -11.58
N ASN A 49 -17.00 10.23 -11.57
CA ASN A 49 -16.88 8.80 -11.30
C ASN A 49 -16.70 8.05 -12.62
N LEU A 50 -15.53 7.45 -12.85
CA LEU A 50 -15.28 6.58 -13.99
C LEU A 50 -15.82 5.19 -13.69
N ILE A 51 -16.93 4.83 -14.35
CA ILE A 51 -17.42 3.45 -14.39
C ILE A 51 -16.76 2.77 -15.59
N ILE A 52 -15.99 1.71 -15.32
CA ILE A 52 -15.36 0.87 -16.35
C ILE A 52 -16.07 -0.48 -16.35
N THR A 53 -16.67 -0.85 -17.47
CA THR A 53 -17.35 -2.13 -17.60
C THR A 53 -16.37 -3.26 -17.89
N VAL A 54 -16.54 -4.38 -17.18
CA VAL A 54 -15.78 -5.61 -17.35
C VAL A 54 -16.75 -6.73 -17.78
N GLY A 55 -16.43 -7.38 -18.89
CA GLY A 55 -17.21 -8.48 -19.44
C GLY A 55 -16.37 -9.70 -19.79
N ILE A 56 -17.02 -10.84 -19.96
CA ILE A 56 -16.40 -12.07 -20.49
C ILE A 56 -16.86 -12.24 -21.93
N SER A 57 -15.97 -12.55 -22.87
CA SER A 57 -16.41 -12.85 -24.24
C SER A 57 -17.36 -14.06 -24.22
N PRO A 58 -18.56 -13.99 -24.83
CA PRO A 58 -19.48 -15.13 -24.95
C PRO A 58 -18.87 -16.36 -25.67
N SER A 59 -17.74 -16.17 -26.35
CA SER A 59 -16.98 -17.22 -27.04
C SER A 59 -15.85 -17.85 -26.20
N SER A 60 -15.59 -17.34 -24.99
CA SER A 60 -14.47 -17.77 -24.15
C SER A 60 -14.64 -19.20 -23.63
N LEU A 61 -13.57 -19.99 -23.67
CA LEU A 61 -13.42 -21.16 -22.80
C LEU A 61 -13.49 -20.72 -21.32
N HIS A 62 -13.88 -21.65 -20.45
CA HIS A 62 -13.98 -21.46 -18.99
C HIS A 62 -14.80 -20.25 -18.51
N GLY A 63 -15.71 -19.72 -19.35
CA GLY A 63 -16.43 -18.48 -19.09
C GLY A 63 -17.27 -18.50 -17.80
N THR A 64 -17.83 -19.65 -17.43
CA THR A 64 -18.57 -19.80 -16.17
C THR A 64 -17.61 -19.83 -14.99
N GLU A 65 -16.54 -20.61 -15.09
CA GLU A 65 -15.53 -20.83 -14.05
C GLU A 65 -14.79 -19.55 -13.67
N ILE A 66 -14.52 -18.65 -14.62
CA ILE A 66 -13.86 -17.36 -14.38
C ILE A 66 -14.78 -16.25 -13.89
N THR A 67 -16.11 -16.46 -13.85
CA THR A 67 -17.07 -15.40 -13.49
C THR A 67 -16.86 -14.89 -12.06
N LEU A 68 -16.70 -15.78 -11.08
CA LEU A 68 -16.49 -15.39 -9.68
C LEU A 68 -15.08 -14.80 -9.42
N PRO A 69 -13.98 -15.39 -9.93
CA PRO A 69 -12.66 -14.76 -9.88
C PRO A 69 -12.61 -13.33 -10.43
N ILE A 70 -13.30 -13.06 -11.55
CA ILE A 70 -13.39 -11.70 -12.12
C ILE A 70 -14.15 -10.76 -11.17
N GLN A 71 -15.26 -11.20 -10.58
CA GLN A 71 -16.03 -10.41 -9.61
C GLN A 71 -15.25 -10.14 -8.32
N ASN A 72 -14.45 -11.09 -7.85
CA ASN A 72 -13.54 -10.92 -6.72
C ASN A 72 -12.44 -9.90 -7.02
N ALA A 73 -11.75 -10.02 -8.16
CA ALA A 73 -10.71 -9.09 -8.57
C ALA A 73 -11.26 -7.66 -8.79
N ILE A 74 -12.47 -7.53 -9.34
CA ILE A 74 -13.24 -6.28 -9.43
C ILE A 74 -13.52 -5.69 -8.05
N THR A 75 -13.93 -6.52 -7.08
CA THR A 75 -14.20 -6.10 -5.71
C THR A 75 -12.93 -5.60 -5.02
N THR A 76 -11.80 -6.27 -5.22
CA THR A 76 -10.49 -5.88 -4.70
C THR A 76 -10.04 -4.52 -5.25
N TRP A 77 -10.10 -4.30 -6.58
CA TRP A 77 -9.80 -3.00 -7.19
C TRP A 77 -10.80 -1.89 -6.79
N ASN A 78 -12.06 -2.22 -6.52
CA ASN A 78 -13.04 -1.25 -6.03
C ASN A 78 -12.85 -0.87 -4.55
N GLN A 79 -12.25 -1.75 -3.73
CA GLN A 79 -11.99 -1.48 -2.31
C GLN A 79 -10.78 -0.58 -2.09
N LEU A 80 -9.71 -0.72 -2.89
CA LEU A 80 -8.44 0.02 -2.75
C LEU A 80 -7.87 0.00 -1.31
N ILE A 81 -7.99 -1.16 -0.65
CA ILE A 81 -7.43 -1.46 0.68
C ILE A 81 -6.05 -2.10 0.49
N PRO A 82 -4.95 -1.46 0.95
CA PRO A 82 -3.60 -1.99 0.83
C PRO A 82 -3.33 -3.02 1.93
N THR A 83 -2.57 -4.05 1.59
CA THR A 83 -2.40 -5.25 2.42
C THR A 83 -0.93 -5.68 2.53
N LEU A 84 -0.62 -6.42 3.60
CA LEU A 84 0.65 -7.14 3.79
C LEU A 84 0.34 -8.63 3.96
N GLY A 85 1.29 -9.50 3.65
CA GLY A 85 1.10 -10.95 3.69
C GLY A 85 0.15 -11.46 2.60
N ASN A 86 0.13 -10.80 1.43
CA ASN A 86 -0.81 -11.10 0.35
C ASN A 86 -0.43 -12.33 -0.49
N ILE A 87 0.81 -12.83 -0.40
CA ILE A 87 1.20 -14.14 -0.95
C ILE A 87 0.71 -15.23 0.01
N VAL A 88 -0.21 -16.07 -0.46
CA VAL A 88 -0.84 -17.14 0.32
C VAL A 88 -0.61 -18.50 -0.34
N ASN A 89 0.03 -19.41 0.38
CA ASN A 89 0.06 -20.84 0.04
C ASN A 89 -1.30 -21.47 0.40
N ASP A 90 -2.30 -21.32 -0.48
CA ASP A 90 -3.64 -21.89 -0.32
C ASP A 90 -3.60 -23.39 -0.67
N GLU A 91 -3.86 -24.27 0.31
CA GLU A 91 -3.82 -25.73 0.14
C GLU A 91 -4.77 -26.27 -0.96
N LYS A 92 -5.73 -25.45 -1.41
CA LYS A 92 -6.61 -25.78 -2.54
C LYS A 92 -5.92 -25.66 -3.90
N ILE A 93 -4.87 -24.87 -4.02
CA ILE A 93 -4.17 -24.60 -5.29
C ILE A 93 -3.09 -25.67 -5.48
N PRO A 94 -3.17 -26.53 -6.51
CA PRO A 94 -2.11 -27.48 -6.77
C PRO A 94 -0.81 -26.75 -7.12
N PHE A 95 0.34 -27.23 -6.61
CA PHE A 95 1.68 -26.63 -6.79
C PHE A 95 2.11 -26.37 -8.25
N ASN A 96 1.39 -26.93 -9.23
CA ASN A 96 1.64 -26.79 -10.67
C ASN A 96 0.53 -26.02 -11.41
N HIS A 97 -0.41 -25.39 -10.69
CA HIS A 97 -1.47 -24.54 -11.21
C HIS A 97 -1.23 -23.09 -10.82
N PHE A 98 -1.58 -22.15 -11.69
CA PHE A 98 -1.61 -20.72 -11.40
C PHE A 98 -3.01 -20.31 -10.96
N ASP A 99 -3.11 -19.43 -9.95
CA ASP A 99 -4.40 -18.87 -9.54
C ASP A 99 -4.92 -17.87 -10.56
N PHE A 100 -6.05 -18.20 -11.21
CA PHE A 100 -6.65 -17.32 -12.20
C PHE A 100 -7.10 -15.98 -11.59
N GLU A 101 -7.55 -15.96 -10.33
CA GLU A 101 -7.99 -14.73 -9.67
C GLU A 101 -6.84 -13.73 -9.48
N SER A 102 -5.69 -14.22 -9.02
CA SER A 102 -4.47 -13.41 -8.87
C SER A 102 -3.97 -12.85 -10.21
N VAL A 103 -3.97 -13.67 -11.28
CA VAL A 103 -3.54 -13.19 -12.60
C VAL A 103 -4.56 -12.23 -13.22
N VAL A 104 -5.88 -12.45 -13.07
CA VAL A 104 -6.86 -11.48 -13.59
C VAL A 104 -6.88 -10.17 -12.78
N LEU A 105 -6.50 -10.19 -11.49
CA LEU A 105 -6.28 -8.98 -10.69
C LEU A 105 -5.10 -8.14 -11.25
N HIS A 106 -3.98 -8.79 -11.58
CA HIS A 106 -2.82 -8.18 -12.24
C HIS A 106 -3.17 -7.59 -13.61
N GLU A 107 -3.83 -8.37 -14.48
CA GLU A 107 -4.19 -7.92 -15.84
C GLU A 107 -5.26 -6.81 -15.84
N LEU A 108 -6.12 -6.75 -14.81
CA LEU A 108 -7.00 -5.60 -14.60
C LEU A 108 -6.21 -4.33 -14.28
N GLY A 109 -5.11 -4.41 -13.52
CA GLY A 109 -4.22 -3.28 -13.24
C GLY A 109 -3.59 -2.71 -14.52
N HIS A 110 -3.08 -3.57 -15.42
CA HIS A 110 -2.66 -3.14 -16.76
C HIS A 110 -3.79 -2.47 -17.55
N CYS A 111 -4.99 -3.06 -17.53
CA CYS A 111 -6.16 -2.49 -18.18
C CYS A 111 -6.69 -1.20 -17.51
N LEU A 112 -6.16 -0.81 -16.35
CA LEU A 112 -6.37 0.49 -15.69
C LEU A 112 -5.21 1.50 -15.93
N GLY A 113 -4.10 1.08 -16.55
CA GLY A 113 -2.98 1.94 -16.93
C GLY A 113 -1.66 1.69 -16.20
N LEU A 114 -1.63 0.77 -15.24
CA LEU A 114 -0.42 0.44 -14.46
C LEU A 114 0.53 -0.43 -15.28
N ALA A 115 1.84 -0.28 -15.07
CA ALA A 115 2.87 -1.16 -15.61
C ALA A 115 3.52 -1.97 -14.48
N HIS A 116 4.39 -2.91 -14.85
CA HIS A 116 5.25 -3.59 -13.90
C HIS A 116 6.16 -2.58 -13.17
N PRO A 117 6.34 -2.68 -11.84
CA PRO A 117 7.26 -1.83 -11.10
C PRO A 117 8.72 -2.33 -11.20
N ASN A 118 8.95 -3.51 -11.79
CA ASN A 118 10.24 -4.10 -12.11
C ASN A 118 10.53 -4.16 -13.63
N LEU A 119 11.80 -4.32 -14.00
CA LEU A 119 12.29 -4.48 -15.40
C LEU A 119 11.69 -5.69 -16.13
N SER A 120 11.11 -6.66 -15.39
CA SER A 120 10.21 -7.69 -15.91
C SER A 120 10.76 -8.45 -17.14
N SER A 121 9.91 -8.96 -18.05
CA SER A 121 10.35 -9.69 -19.25
C SER A 121 10.45 -8.83 -20.51
N GLU A 122 9.72 -7.71 -20.63
CA GLU A 122 9.80 -6.83 -21.80
C GLU A 122 11.16 -6.12 -21.95
N SER A 123 11.91 -5.92 -20.86
CA SER A 123 13.31 -5.45 -20.91
C SER A 123 14.26 -6.34 -21.72
N GLY A 124 13.87 -7.60 -21.97
CA GLY A 124 14.71 -8.63 -22.59
C GLY A 124 15.71 -9.28 -21.64
N LEU A 125 15.66 -8.96 -20.33
CA LEU A 125 16.53 -9.53 -19.31
C LEU A 125 16.07 -10.94 -18.87
N SER A 126 16.86 -11.59 -18.02
CA SER A 126 16.60 -12.97 -17.55
C SER A 126 17.06 -13.19 -16.11
N GLY A 127 16.40 -14.09 -15.39
CA GLY A 127 16.66 -14.34 -13.97
C GLY A 127 16.42 -13.12 -13.09
N VAL A 128 17.18 -12.99 -12.00
CA VAL A 128 17.07 -11.90 -11.02
C VAL A 128 17.25 -10.50 -11.62
N ASN A 129 17.86 -10.38 -12.81
CA ASN A 129 18.01 -9.11 -13.51
C ASN A 129 16.66 -8.49 -13.91
N ARG A 130 15.55 -9.23 -13.84
CA ARG A 130 14.19 -8.73 -14.05
C ARG A 130 13.62 -7.99 -12.83
N ASN A 131 14.17 -8.18 -11.64
CA ASN A 131 13.60 -7.71 -10.38
C ASN A 131 14.08 -6.31 -9.98
N TYR A 132 15.12 -5.79 -10.66
CA TYR A 132 15.52 -4.39 -10.60
C TYR A 132 14.35 -3.46 -10.95
N THR A 133 14.27 -2.31 -10.28
CA THR A 133 13.18 -1.34 -10.44
C THR A 133 13.08 -0.80 -11.87
N GLN A 134 11.84 -0.61 -12.36
CA GLN A 134 11.54 -0.29 -13.75
C GLN A 134 12.11 1.09 -14.19
N THR A 135 12.72 1.10 -15.38
CA THR A 135 13.58 2.16 -15.93
C THR A 135 13.62 2.11 -17.46
N THR A 136 13.74 3.26 -18.14
CA THR A 136 14.36 3.26 -19.48
C THR A 136 15.87 3.31 -19.38
N ARG A 137 16.54 2.79 -20.41
CA ARG A 137 18.00 2.78 -20.53
C ARG A 137 18.56 4.19 -20.59
N GLY A 138 19.72 4.38 -19.97
CA GLY A 138 20.43 5.66 -19.98
C GLY A 138 21.00 6.10 -21.32
N SER A 139 21.80 7.18 -21.31
CA SER A 139 22.54 7.67 -22.49
C SER A 139 23.56 6.64 -23.00
N ASN A 140 23.94 5.67 -22.17
CA ASN A 140 24.76 4.52 -22.56
C ASN A 140 24.01 3.45 -23.40
N ASN A 141 22.68 3.54 -23.50
CA ASN A 141 21.75 2.58 -24.13
C ASN A 141 21.90 1.12 -23.63
N ARG A 142 22.01 0.97 -22.31
CA ARG A 142 22.03 -0.29 -21.55
C ARG A 142 21.20 -0.09 -20.28
N TYR A 143 20.97 -1.19 -19.54
CA TYR A 143 20.52 -1.09 -18.16
C TYR A 143 21.73 -1.22 -17.25
N ASP A 144 21.85 -0.35 -16.26
CA ASP A 144 22.90 -0.41 -15.24
C ASP A 144 22.39 -1.21 -14.03
N LEU A 145 22.82 -2.47 -13.96
CA LEU A 145 22.29 -3.48 -13.04
C LEU A 145 23.30 -3.79 -11.93
N ASN A 146 23.15 -3.13 -10.79
CA ASN A 146 23.99 -3.33 -9.60
C ASN A 146 23.17 -3.16 -8.32
N SER A 147 22.93 -4.24 -7.59
CA SER A 147 22.08 -4.32 -6.39
C SER A 147 22.83 -3.91 -5.10
N GLY A 148 23.47 -2.73 -5.15
CA GLY A 148 24.05 -2.03 -4.00
C GLY A 148 24.91 -2.88 -3.05
N ASN A 149 24.68 -2.71 -1.75
CA ASN A 149 25.39 -3.41 -0.68
C ASN A 149 24.54 -4.52 -0.04
N ASP A 150 23.21 -4.45 -0.13
CA ASP A 150 22.31 -5.49 0.40
C ASP A 150 22.22 -6.72 -0.51
N GLY A 151 22.54 -6.58 -1.81
CA GLY A 151 22.51 -7.66 -2.80
C GLY A 151 21.10 -7.97 -3.36
N VAL A 152 20.12 -7.11 -3.07
CA VAL A 152 18.71 -7.28 -3.44
C VAL A 152 18.38 -6.37 -4.62
N ALA A 153 18.22 -6.95 -5.82
CA ALA A 153 17.87 -6.19 -7.01
C ALA A 153 16.53 -5.47 -6.84
N GLY A 154 16.52 -4.14 -7.03
CA GLY A 154 15.32 -3.32 -6.83
C GLY A 154 15.14 -2.79 -5.40
N SER A 155 16.18 -2.84 -4.56
CA SER A 155 16.20 -2.22 -3.23
C SER A 155 16.34 -0.69 -3.30
N ASN A 156 16.55 -0.07 -2.14
CA ASN A 156 16.81 1.37 -2.03
C ASN A 156 18.28 1.75 -2.27
N ASP A 157 19.23 0.80 -2.27
CA ASP A 157 20.67 1.03 -2.48
C ASP A 157 21.21 0.51 -3.83
N ASP A 158 20.30 0.02 -4.68
CA ASP A 158 20.42 -0.12 -6.14
C ASP A 158 21.24 1.03 -6.77
N SER A 159 22.25 0.70 -7.58
CA SER A 159 23.22 1.62 -8.15
C SER A 159 23.09 1.68 -9.68
N ARG A 160 22.07 2.40 -10.14
CA ARG A 160 21.50 2.33 -11.51
C ARG A 160 22.13 3.28 -12.55
N GLY A 161 23.40 3.64 -12.36
CA GLY A 161 24.22 4.34 -13.37
C GLY A 161 23.56 5.58 -13.99
N ASP A 162 23.24 5.53 -15.29
CA ASP A 162 22.49 6.59 -15.98
C ASP A 162 21.07 6.19 -16.46
N ASP A 163 20.52 5.08 -15.94
CA ASP A 163 19.13 4.65 -16.17
C ASP A 163 18.11 5.72 -15.73
N ILE A 164 17.06 5.90 -16.52
CA ILE A 164 16.00 6.88 -16.25
C ILE A 164 14.87 6.18 -15.49
N ASN A 165 14.67 6.57 -14.24
CA ASN A 165 13.66 5.99 -13.36
C ASN A 165 12.23 6.14 -13.91
N LEU A 166 11.49 5.02 -14.00
CA LEU A 166 10.06 4.97 -14.31
C LEU A 166 9.19 4.75 -13.08
N HIS A 167 9.73 4.11 -12.05
CA HIS A 167 9.04 3.82 -10.81
C HIS A 167 9.00 5.05 -9.91
N TRP A 168 7.83 5.64 -9.78
CA TRP A 168 7.57 6.61 -8.75
C TRP A 168 7.54 5.89 -7.35
N PHE A 169 7.99 6.49 -6.24
CA PHE A 169 8.39 5.85 -4.98
C PHE A 169 8.06 6.70 -3.73
N ARG A 170 7.75 6.14 -2.56
CA ARG A 170 7.36 6.97 -1.38
C ARG A 170 8.47 7.90 -0.89
N LYS A 171 8.26 9.23 -0.89
CA LYS A 171 9.27 10.26 -0.60
C LYS A 171 9.83 10.12 0.82
N LYS A 172 8.92 9.78 1.75
CA LYS A 172 9.21 9.72 3.18
C LYS A 172 10.20 8.62 3.56
N ASN A 173 10.13 7.47 2.90
CA ASN A 173 10.78 6.24 3.35
C ASN A 173 11.17 5.24 2.24
N ASN A 174 10.86 5.54 0.97
CA ASN A 174 11.10 4.68 -0.20
C ASN A 174 10.57 3.25 -0.02
N ASN A 175 9.45 3.08 0.67
CA ASN A 175 8.94 1.77 1.06
C ASN A 175 7.59 1.50 0.36
N PRO A 176 7.58 0.67 -0.72
CA PRO A 176 6.39 0.39 -1.54
C PRO A 176 5.31 -0.44 -0.82
N PHE A 177 5.59 -0.93 0.40
CA PHE A 177 4.64 -1.67 1.23
C PHE A 177 3.96 -0.76 2.27
N THR A 178 4.19 0.56 2.22
CA THR A 178 3.58 1.54 3.12
C THR A 178 2.88 2.65 2.34
N ILE A 179 1.68 3.03 2.78
CA ILE A 179 0.84 4.01 2.07
C ILE A 179 0.82 5.35 2.82
N ALA A 180 0.93 6.46 2.10
CA ALA A 180 0.66 7.78 2.64
C ALA A 180 -0.85 8.07 2.65
N GLU A 181 -1.30 8.83 3.66
CA GLU A 181 -2.67 9.34 3.81
C GLU A 181 -3.14 10.11 2.56
N LYS A 182 -2.34 11.08 2.10
CA LYS A 182 -2.54 11.76 0.81
C LYS A 182 -1.70 11.10 -0.28
N ILE A 183 -2.31 10.87 -1.45
CA ILE A 183 -1.67 10.29 -2.63
C ILE A 183 -1.92 11.21 -3.82
N ASP A 184 -0.90 11.95 -4.18
CA ASP A 184 -0.88 13.00 -5.20
C ASP A 184 0.58 13.35 -5.54
N ILE A 185 0.90 14.56 -6.03
CA ILE A 185 2.27 15.10 -6.08
C ILE A 185 2.73 15.79 -4.78
N THR A 186 2.44 15.28 -3.57
CA THR A 186 3.03 15.77 -2.29
C THR A 186 3.78 14.74 -1.44
N THR A 187 3.70 13.42 -1.73
CA THR A 187 4.16 12.30 -0.88
C THR A 187 5.11 11.18 -1.46
N TYR A 188 5.30 11.00 -2.78
CA TYR A 188 6.14 9.94 -3.47
C TYR A 188 6.99 10.31 -4.81
N SER A 189 8.34 10.42 -4.94
CA SER A 189 9.12 10.83 -6.21
C SER A 189 9.23 9.81 -7.35
N ARG A 190 9.46 10.23 -8.61
CA ARG A 190 10.31 9.53 -9.59
C ARG A 190 11.70 10.17 -9.65
N ASN A 191 11.77 11.45 -9.30
CA ASN A 191 12.99 12.22 -9.33
C ASN A 191 13.84 11.79 -8.13
N LEU A 192 14.96 11.13 -8.40
CA LEU A 192 15.77 10.47 -7.38
C LEU A 192 16.36 11.45 -6.35
N VAL A 193 16.36 12.75 -6.62
CA VAL A 193 16.72 13.79 -5.62
C VAL A 193 15.71 13.92 -4.47
N ASP A 194 14.50 13.39 -4.64
CA ASP A 194 13.44 13.34 -3.63
C ASP A 194 13.55 12.10 -2.71
N LEU A 195 14.56 11.23 -2.92
CA LEU A 195 14.78 10.04 -2.08
C LEU A 195 15.17 10.41 -0.63
N PRO A 196 14.84 9.55 0.35
CA PRO A 196 15.38 9.64 1.70
C PRO A 196 16.92 9.65 1.72
N ALA A 197 17.50 10.40 2.65
CA ALA A 197 18.95 10.51 2.78
C ALA A 197 19.61 9.14 3.05
N GLY A 198 20.46 8.70 2.12
CA GLY A 198 21.14 7.40 2.16
C GLY A 198 20.61 6.38 1.15
N HIS A 199 19.48 6.65 0.49
CA HIS A 199 18.99 5.83 -0.63
C HIS A 199 19.56 6.35 -1.95
N THR A 200 19.81 5.45 -2.91
CA THR A 200 20.35 5.77 -4.25
C THR A 200 19.37 5.49 -5.37
N PHE A 201 18.38 4.62 -5.17
CA PHE A 201 17.33 4.38 -6.16
C PHE A 201 15.94 4.16 -5.55
N ALA A 202 14.93 4.19 -6.41
CA ALA A 202 13.55 3.84 -6.13
C ALA A 202 13.43 2.33 -5.81
N ALA A 203 12.87 1.96 -4.67
CA ALA A 203 12.68 0.55 -4.29
C ALA A 203 11.31 0.05 -4.74
N ASN A 204 11.24 -1.14 -5.36
CA ASN A 204 10.01 -1.67 -5.94
C ASN A 204 9.36 -2.79 -5.11
N GLY A 205 8.14 -3.18 -5.49
CA GLY A 205 7.26 -4.09 -4.75
C GLY A 205 7.64 -5.58 -4.75
N ASP A 206 8.86 -5.98 -5.13
CA ASP A 206 9.33 -7.37 -5.17
C ASP A 206 9.29 -8.09 -3.80
N ARG A 207 8.98 -9.40 -3.79
CA ARG A 207 8.99 -10.23 -2.56
C ARG A 207 10.34 -10.27 -1.84
N THR A 208 11.46 -10.09 -2.51
CA THR A 208 12.80 -10.06 -1.87
C THR A 208 13.05 -8.71 -1.19
N VAL A 209 12.61 -7.60 -1.80
CA VAL A 209 12.61 -6.26 -1.19
C VAL A 209 11.64 -6.22 0.00
N ALA A 210 10.47 -6.86 -0.11
CA ALA A 210 9.53 -7.02 0.99
C ALA A 210 10.17 -7.74 2.19
N ASN A 211 10.82 -8.88 1.96
CA ASN A 211 11.53 -9.65 2.98
C ASN A 211 12.67 -8.85 3.63
N LEU A 212 13.45 -8.08 2.85
CA LEU A 212 14.49 -7.17 3.35
C LEU A 212 13.93 -6.10 4.30
N LEU A 213 12.75 -5.55 3.97
CA LEU A 213 12.03 -4.56 4.78
C LEU A 213 11.20 -5.19 5.93
N GLY A 214 11.27 -6.52 6.11
CA GLY A 214 10.60 -7.27 7.18
C GLY A 214 9.21 -7.80 6.85
N TYR A 215 8.65 -7.46 5.68
CA TYR A 215 7.32 -7.87 5.24
C TYR A 215 7.35 -9.26 4.58
N GLN A 216 7.28 -10.30 5.41
CA GLN A 216 7.17 -11.68 4.93
C GLN A 216 5.94 -11.87 4.02
N ASN A 217 6.05 -12.75 3.02
CA ASN A 217 4.96 -13.15 2.13
C ASN A 217 4.20 -11.97 1.48
N THR A 218 4.90 -10.87 1.14
CA THR A 218 4.28 -9.68 0.56
C THR A 218 4.93 -9.36 -0.80
N GLU A 219 4.13 -9.02 -1.80
CA GLU A 219 4.60 -8.57 -3.12
C GLU A 219 3.53 -7.74 -3.82
N ALA A 220 3.91 -6.67 -4.53
CA ALA A 220 2.97 -5.88 -5.33
C ALA A 220 2.29 -6.75 -6.40
N VAL A 221 0.98 -6.62 -6.55
CA VAL A 221 0.21 -7.38 -7.54
C VAL A 221 0.71 -7.09 -8.95
N MET A 222 1.18 -5.87 -9.23
CA MET A 222 1.79 -5.51 -10.51
C MET A 222 3.22 -6.06 -10.73
N GLN A 223 3.86 -6.70 -9.74
CA GLN A 223 5.19 -7.31 -9.92
C GLN A 223 5.12 -8.47 -10.92
N GLN A 224 5.98 -8.46 -11.95
CA GLN A 224 6.03 -9.61 -12.86
C GLN A 224 6.81 -10.77 -12.24
N GLY A 225 6.12 -11.83 -11.82
CA GLY A 225 6.81 -13.01 -11.29
C GLY A 225 5.97 -14.16 -10.71
N ILE A 226 4.63 -14.08 -10.73
CA ILE A 226 3.73 -15.02 -10.04
C ILE A 226 4.08 -16.51 -10.23
N ILE A 227 4.06 -17.26 -9.13
CA ILE A 227 4.49 -18.65 -9.05
C ILE A 227 3.27 -19.59 -9.00
N ALA A 228 3.40 -20.80 -9.56
CA ALA A 228 2.36 -21.83 -9.43
C ALA A 228 2.27 -22.33 -7.98
N GLY A 229 1.05 -22.57 -7.49
CA GLY A 229 0.77 -22.99 -6.11
C GLY A 229 0.54 -21.86 -5.09
N GLU A 230 0.65 -20.59 -5.49
CA GLU A 230 0.38 -19.44 -4.62
C GLU A 230 -0.85 -18.64 -5.09
N ALA A 231 -1.44 -17.88 -4.16
CA ALA A 231 -2.43 -16.83 -4.43
C ALA A 231 -1.88 -15.46 -4.01
N GLN A 232 -2.25 -14.42 -4.75
CA GLN A 232 -1.89 -13.02 -4.56
C GLN A 232 -3.14 -12.15 -4.82
N ARG A 233 -4.24 -12.47 -4.12
CA ARG A 233 -5.60 -11.95 -4.41
C ARG A 233 -5.91 -10.56 -3.82
N THR A 234 -4.94 -9.90 -3.17
CA THR A 234 -5.10 -8.57 -2.57
C THR A 234 -3.93 -7.63 -2.85
N LEU A 235 -4.24 -6.34 -2.99
CA LEU A 235 -3.31 -5.29 -3.40
C LEU A 235 -2.36 -4.86 -2.27
N THR A 236 -1.18 -4.36 -2.63
CA THR A 236 -0.24 -3.71 -1.70
C THR A 236 -0.41 -2.18 -1.73
N ALA A 237 0.44 -1.46 -0.99
CA ALA A 237 0.44 0.00 -1.03
C ALA A 237 0.89 0.55 -2.40
N ASP A 238 1.84 -0.08 -3.08
CA ASP A 238 2.33 0.36 -4.40
C ASP A 238 1.23 0.34 -5.47
N ASP A 239 0.55 -0.80 -5.62
CA ASP A 239 -0.54 -0.99 -6.58
C ASP A 239 -1.63 0.11 -6.44
N ILE A 240 -2.01 0.39 -5.20
CA ILE A 240 -3.06 1.36 -4.87
C ILE A 240 -2.55 2.80 -4.97
N ALA A 241 -1.31 3.08 -4.57
CA ALA A 241 -0.74 4.42 -4.65
C ALA A 241 -0.48 4.85 -6.11
N THR A 242 -0.12 3.91 -6.98
CA THR A 242 -0.05 4.12 -8.44
C THR A 242 -1.41 4.55 -8.99
N LEU A 243 -2.46 3.75 -8.73
CA LEU A 243 -3.78 4.03 -9.25
C LEU A 243 -4.40 5.31 -8.64
N LYS A 244 -4.24 5.52 -7.33
CA LYS A 244 -4.74 6.73 -6.65
C LYS A 244 -4.02 8.00 -7.08
N LEU A 245 -2.79 7.93 -7.57
CA LEU A 245 -2.22 9.07 -8.28
C LEU A 245 -2.93 9.33 -9.62
N ALA A 246 -3.12 8.32 -10.46
CA ALA A 246 -3.83 8.57 -11.72
C ALA A 246 -5.20 9.21 -11.46
N MET A 247 -5.88 8.79 -10.37
CA MET A 247 -7.10 9.38 -9.83
C MET A 247 -6.96 10.84 -9.34
N SER A 248 -5.76 11.35 -9.06
CA SER A 248 -5.47 12.78 -8.80
C SER A 248 -5.27 13.63 -10.07
N GLY A 249 -5.66 13.10 -11.23
CA GLY A 249 -5.91 13.90 -12.44
C GLY A 249 -4.68 14.33 -13.26
N LEU A 250 -4.81 15.48 -13.93
CA LEU A 250 -3.81 16.10 -14.80
C LEU A 250 -2.93 17.10 -14.07
N ASP A 251 -3.47 17.81 -13.07
CA ASP A 251 -2.65 18.67 -12.20
C ASP A 251 -1.88 17.87 -11.13
N ARG A 252 -2.34 16.62 -10.89
CA ARG A 252 -1.74 15.59 -10.03
C ARG A 252 -1.83 15.93 -8.54
N PHE A 253 -2.72 16.84 -8.12
CA PHE A 253 -2.91 17.24 -6.72
C PHE A 253 -4.26 16.76 -6.17
N ALA A 254 -4.31 15.69 -5.39
CA ALA A 254 -5.57 15.20 -4.84
C ALA A 254 -6.31 16.29 -4.02
N GLY A 255 -7.62 16.38 -4.23
CA GLY A 255 -8.50 17.46 -3.77
C GLY A 255 -8.79 18.55 -4.81
N THR A 256 -8.40 18.38 -6.09
CA THR A 256 -8.66 19.35 -7.18
C THR A 256 -9.83 18.96 -8.10
N PRO A 257 -10.31 19.86 -8.98
CA PRO A 257 -11.49 19.62 -9.81
C PRO A 257 -11.33 18.58 -10.93
N ASP A 258 -10.12 18.06 -11.17
CA ASP A 258 -9.83 17.02 -12.15
C ASP A 258 -9.54 15.63 -11.55
N ASP A 259 -9.65 15.49 -10.23
CA ASP A 259 -9.71 14.22 -9.48
C ASP A 259 -10.89 13.33 -9.91
N TYR A 260 -10.68 12.03 -10.07
CA TYR A 260 -11.76 11.06 -10.33
C TYR A 260 -11.80 9.88 -9.37
N THR A 261 -13.01 9.41 -9.08
CA THR A 261 -13.21 8.07 -8.49
C THR A 261 -13.28 7.02 -9.61
N LEU A 262 -12.91 5.78 -9.28
CA LEU A 262 -12.99 4.64 -10.18
C LEU A 262 -14.02 3.64 -9.64
N THR A 263 -14.77 3.00 -10.53
CA THR A 263 -15.62 1.85 -10.23
C THR A 263 -15.55 0.85 -11.38
N LEU A 264 -15.08 -0.37 -11.12
CA LEU A 264 -15.22 -1.49 -12.03
C LEU A 264 -16.61 -2.13 -11.86
N GLU A 265 -17.34 -2.35 -12.97
CA GLU A 265 -18.66 -3.00 -12.97
C GLU A 265 -18.64 -4.28 -13.83
N PHE A 266 -19.04 -5.42 -13.26
CA PHE A 266 -19.16 -6.68 -14.01
C PHE A 266 -20.50 -6.76 -14.75
N ILE A 267 -20.46 -6.70 -16.09
CA ILE A 267 -21.67 -6.68 -16.94
C ILE A 267 -21.95 -8.02 -17.65
N GLY A 268 -21.30 -9.11 -17.22
CA GLY A 268 -21.60 -10.47 -17.69
C GLY A 268 -20.95 -10.84 -19.03
N PHE A 269 -21.63 -11.70 -19.80
CA PHE A 269 -21.12 -12.24 -21.06
C PHE A 269 -21.38 -11.28 -22.22
N THR A 270 -20.36 -10.54 -22.65
CA THR A 270 -20.43 -9.53 -23.71
C THR A 270 -19.06 -9.17 -24.27
N ASP A 271 -18.97 -8.98 -25.58
CA ASP A 271 -17.77 -8.42 -26.24
C ASP A 271 -17.75 -6.88 -26.27
N ASN A 272 -18.82 -6.23 -25.78
CA ASN A 272 -19.02 -4.78 -25.83
C ASN A 272 -18.54 -4.04 -24.57
N ALA A 273 -17.97 -4.73 -23.58
CA ALA A 273 -17.41 -4.09 -22.40
C ALA A 273 -16.11 -3.33 -22.71
N ASP A 274 -15.77 -2.36 -21.85
CA ASP A 274 -14.55 -1.55 -21.95
C ASP A 274 -13.30 -2.44 -21.79
N ILE A 275 -13.36 -3.34 -20.81
CA ILE A 275 -12.45 -4.47 -20.62
C ILE A 275 -13.22 -5.76 -20.93
N VAL A 276 -12.77 -6.55 -21.91
CA VAL A 276 -13.31 -7.91 -22.12
C VAL A 276 -12.22 -8.95 -21.87
N VAL A 277 -12.55 -9.93 -21.04
CA VAL A 277 -11.74 -11.08 -20.68
C VAL A 277 -12.07 -12.26 -21.59
N SER A 278 -11.06 -12.98 -22.07
CA SER A 278 -11.25 -14.21 -22.84
C SER A 278 -10.04 -15.14 -22.80
N PHE A 279 -10.28 -16.44 -22.99
CA PHE A 279 -9.23 -17.39 -23.32
C PHE A 279 -8.91 -17.35 -24.81
N ASN A 280 -7.66 -17.02 -25.17
CA ASN A 280 -7.21 -17.01 -26.55
C ASN A 280 -5.70 -17.26 -26.68
N ASN A 281 -5.34 -18.53 -26.93
CA ASN A 281 -3.97 -19.02 -27.08
C ASN A 281 -3.21 -18.43 -28.28
N SER A 282 -3.86 -17.66 -29.15
CA SER A 282 -3.20 -16.93 -30.25
C SER A 282 -2.84 -15.48 -29.89
N ARG A 283 -3.14 -15.01 -28.66
CA ARG A 283 -2.87 -13.64 -28.20
C ARG A 283 -1.85 -13.58 -27.06
N SER A 284 -1.83 -14.57 -26.16
CA SER A 284 -0.77 -14.71 -25.14
C SER A 284 -0.29 -16.15 -25.00
N SER A 285 0.97 -16.30 -24.57
CA SER A 285 1.55 -17.55 -24.08
C SER A 285 1.21 -17.86 -22.62
N PHE A 286 0.74 -16.88 -21.84
CA PHE A 286 0.34 -17.03 -20.44
C PHE A 286 -0.95 -16.23 -20.16
N ALA A 287 -0.82 -14.94 -19.87
CA ALA A 287 -1.87 -13.94 -19.82
C ALA A 287 -1.36 -12.62 -20.48
N VAL A 288 -2.24 -11.69 -20.85
CA VAL A 288 -1.90 -10.29 -21.19
C VAL A 288 -3.16 -9.40 -21.25
N CYS A 289 -3.12 -8.18 -20.73
CA CYS A 289 -4.02 -7.09 -21.11
C CYS A 289 -3.46 -6.35 -22.33
N GLU A 290 -4.06 -6.59 -23.50
CA GLU A 290 -3.87 -5.71 -24.66
C GLU A 290 -4.62 -4.39 -24.46
N THR A 291 -3.89 -3.33 -24.13
CA THR A 291 -4.41 -1.97 -24.12
C THR A 291 -4.32 -1.30 -25.49
N ARG A 292 -5.14 -0.27 -25.69
CA ARG A 292 -4.86 0.84 -26.61
C ARG A 292 -5.06 2.13 -25.84
N ALA A 293 -4.30 3.17 -26.15
CA ALA A 293 -4.42 4.48 -25.53
C ALA A 293 -4.32 5.60 -26.57
N GLU A 294 -4.78 6.79 -26.19
CA GLU A 294 -4.59 8.05 -26.90
C GLU A 294 -3.90 9.07 -25.98
N LEU A 295 -3.11 9.98 -26.57
CA LEU A 295 -2.42 11.03 -25.83
C LEU A 295 -3.43 12.13 -25.45
N LEU A 296 -3.66 12.33 -24.15
CA LEU A 296 -4.52 13.40 -23.62
C LEU A 296 -3.73 14.71 -23.48
N ASN A 297 -2.47 14.63 -23.06
CA ASN A 297 -1.45 15.67 -23.23
C ASN A 297 -0.04 15.03 -23.16
N LEU A 298 1.04 15.82 -23.35
CA LEU A 298 2.44 15.34 -23.40
C LEU A 298 2.90 14.45 -22.21
N LYS A 299 2.20 14.47 -21.08
CA LYS A 299 2.51 13.68 -19.88
C LYS A 299 1.40 12.71 -19.46
N HIS A 300 0.29 12.66 -20.19
CA HIS A 300 -0.91 11.91 -19.80
C HIS A 300 -1.52 11.19 -20.99
N PHE A 301 -1.66 9.87 -20.88
CA PHE A 301 -2.41 9.03 -21.82
C PHE A 301 -3.73 8.60 -21.19
N VAL A 302 -4.70 8.25 -22.03
CA VAL A 302 -5.94 7.60 -21.59
C VAL A 302 -6.22 6.36 -22.41
N ILE A 303 -6.55 5.26 -21.74
CA ILE A 303 -6.93 4.00 -22.39
C ILE A 303 -8.20 4.21 -23.22
N THR A 304 -8.25 3.63 -24.41
CA THR A 304 -9.40 3.67 -25.34
C THR A 304 -10.00 2.28 -25.57
N ARG A 305 -9.34 1.21 -25.09
CA ARG A 305 -9.80 -0.19 -25.11
C ARG A 305 -8.87 -1.06 -24.26
N GLY A 306 -9.41 -1.92 -23.40
CA GLY A 306 -8.67 -3.00 -22.75
C GLY A 306 -9.17 -4.39 -23.19
N ARG A 307 -8.30 -5.37 -23.40
CA ARG A 307 -8.71 -6.76 -23.68
C ARG A 307 -7.74 -7.74 -23.01
N ILE A 308 -8.25 -8.57 -22.09
CA ILE A 308 -7.45 -9.53 -21.34
C ILE A 308 -7.54 -10.90 -22.02
N TYR A 309 -6.38 -11.50 -22.31
CA TYR A 309 -6.25 -12.77 -23.03
C TYR A 309 -5.44 -13.81 -22.24
N PHE A 310 -6.08 -14.92 -21.88
CA PHE A 310 -5.46 -16.05 -21.19
C PHE A 310 -5.15 -17.23 -22.14
N ASN A 311 -4.08 -17.96 -21.86
CA ASN A 311 -3.74 -19.20 -22.57
C ASN A 311 -4.40 -20.42 -21.91
N ALA A 312 -5.31 -21.10 -22.60
CA ALA A 312 -6.03 -22.27 -22.11
C ALA A 312 -5.15 -23.53 -21.97
N ASN A 313 -3.90 -23.50 -22.46
CA ASN A 313 -2.94 -24.59 -22.28
C ASN A 313 -2.20 -24.52 -20.92
N VAL A 314 -2.30 -23.41 -20.19
CA VAL A 314 -1.76 -23.27 -18.83
C VAL A 314 -2.69 -23.98 -17.84
N GLN A 315 -2.12 -24.53 -16.76
CA GLN A 315 -2.90 -25.14 -15.68
C GLN A 315 -3.45 -24.04 -14.77
N TRP A 316 -4.77 -23.83 -14.81
CA TRP A 316 -5.45 -22.77 -14.04
C TRP A 316 -6.22 -23.35 -12.87
N TYR A 317 -6.03 -22.78 -11.69
CA TYR A 317 -6.96 -22.91 -10.58
C TYR A 317 -8.00 -21.78 -10.68
N PHE A 318 -9.28 -22.12 -10.59
CA PHE A 318 -10.39 -21.15 -10.56
C PHE A 318 -10.97 -21.12 -9.14
N ASN A 319 -10.92 -19.96 -8.48
CA ASN A 319 -11.46 -19.79 -7.13
C ASN A 319 -13.00 -19.88 -7.13
N ASP A 320 -13.54 -20.77 -6.31
CA ASP A 320 -14.97 -21.03 -6.15
C ASP A 320 -15.61 -20.30 -4.95
N LEU A 321 -14.81 -19.53 -4.19
CA LEU A 321 -15.26 -18.75 -3.05
C LEU A 321 -15.28 -17.24 -3.35
N PRO A 322 -16.22 -16.47 -2.77
CA PRO A 322 -16.17 -15.02 -2.82
C PRO A 322 -14.94 -14.49 -2.06
N SER A 323 -14.45 -13.33 -2.48
CA SER A 323 -13.31 -12.65 -1.84
C SER A 323 -13.54 -12.51 -0.33
N PRO A 324 -12.53 -12.78 0.52
CA PRO A 324 -12.65 -12.59 1.95
C PRO A 324 -12.83 -11.10 2.31
N ASN A 325 -13.31 -10.86 3.54
CA ASN A 325 -13.23 -9.55 4.18
C ASN A 325 -11.76 -9.07 4.24
N PRO A 326 -11.49 -7.76 4.24
CA PRO A 326 -10.14 -7.20 4.07
C PRO A 326 -9.10 -7.82 5.02
N PRO A 327 -7.87 -8.13 4.54
CA PRO A 327 -6.88 -8.86 5.33
C PRO A 327 -6.50 -8.19 6.65
N LYS A 328 -6.17 -9.03 7.65
CA LYS A 328 -5.85 -8.60 9.02
C LYS A 328 -4.70 -7.59 9.10
N LEU A 329 -3.74 -7.63 8.18
CA LEU A 329 -2.54 -6.79 8.18
C LEU A 329 -2.71 -5.46 7.40
N SER A 330 -3.94 -5.14 6.96
CA SER A 330 -4.28 -3.86 6.31
C SER A 330 -4.41 -2.70 7.31
N TYR A 331 -4.39 -2.99 8.61
CA TYR A 331 -4.71 -2.04 9.68
C TYR A 331 -3.74 -2.17 10.87
N PRO A 332 -3.42 -1.07 11.57
CA PRO A 332 -2.66 -1.11 12.80
C PRO A 332 -3.27 -2.04 13.86
N SER A 333 -2.41 -2.81 14.52
CA SER A 333 -2.75 -3.75 15.59
C SER A 333 -2.08 -3.34 16.91
N PRO A 334 -2.60 -2.31 17.61
CA PRO A 334 -2.20 -2.05 18.99
C PRO A 334 -2.58 -3.24 19.87
N THR A 335 -1.73 -3.57 20.84
CA THR A 335 -1.95 -4.63 21.83
C THR A 335 -1.52 -4.12 23.20
N ILE A 336 -2.30 -4.44 24.23
CA ILE A 336 -1.92 -4.21 25.63
C ILE A 336 -2.04 -5.51 26.42
N ALA A 337 -1.01 -5.79 27.23
CA ALA A 337 -0.91 -7.01 28.02
C ALA A 337 -0.57 -6.71 29.48
N ALA A 338 -1.16 -7.49 30.38
CA ALA A 338 -0.86 -7.52 31.80
C ALA A 338 -0.09 -8.80 32.12
N ASN A 339 1.12 -8.69 32.70
CA ASN A 339 1.97 -9.83 33.06
C ASN A 339 2.16 -10.85 31.90
N ASN A 340 2.41 -10.35 30.69
CA ASN A 340 2.50 -11.09 29.42
C ASN A 340 1.19 -11.69 28.87
N GLN A 341 0.02 -11.37 29.44
CA GLN A 341 -1.27 -11.91 29.02
C GLN A 341 -2.21 -10.82 28.47
N ILE A 342 -2.90 -11.14 27.39
CA ILE A 342 -3.95 -10.32 26.76
C ILE A 342 -5.34 -10.81 27.20
N GLY A 343 -6.38 -10.00 27.00
CA GLY A 343 -7.76 -10.38 27.33
C GLY A 343 -8.10 -10.15 28.80
N THR A 344 -8.24 -11.20 29.60
CA THR A 344 -8.68 -11.10 31.01
C THR A 344 -7.77 -11.90 31.94
N LEU A 345 -7.34 -11.27 33.04
CA LEU A 345 -6.43 -11.84 34.04
C LEU A 345 -6.97 -11.62 35.47
N GLN A 346 -6.67 -12.55 36.39
CA GLN A 346 -6.88 -12.36 37.83
C GLN A 346 -5.53 -12.29 38.54
N LEU A 347 -5.39 -11.38 39.51
CA LEU A 347 -4.18 -11.17 40.33
C LEU A 347 -4.58 -10.93 41.79
N SER A 348 -3.73 -11.29 42.75
CA SER A 348 -3.87 -10.89 44.16
C SER A 348 -3.26 -9.51 44.39
N GLN A 349 -3.71 -8.77 45.40
CA GLN A 349 -3.04 -7.56 45.91
C GLN A 349 -1.56 -7.81 46.26
N ASN A 350 -1.13 -9.05 46.47
CA ASN A 350 0.27 -9.39 46.73
C ASN A 350 1.16 -9.43 45.48
N ASP A 351 0.58 -9.46 44.28
CA ASP A 351 1.32 -9.56 43.02
C ASP A 351 1.93 -8.22 42.56
N THR A 352 2.82 -8.31 41.56
CA THR A 352 3.27 -7.16 40.78
C THR A 352 2.56 -7.18 39.43
N LEU A 353 2.02 -6.03 39.02
CA LEU A 353 1.50 -5.81 37.68
C LEU A 353 2.55 -5.12 36.81
N VAL A 354 2.87 -5.76 35.68
CA VAL A 354 3.59 -5.19 34.55
C VAL A 354 2.59 -4.98 33.41
N LEU A 355 2.32 -3.73 33.05
CA LEU A 355 1.59 -3.38 31.83
C LEU A 355 2.58 -3.13 30.70
N THR A 356 2.34 -3.77 29.56
CA THR A 356 3.10 -3.54 28.32
C THR A 356 2.18 -3.28 27.15
N ALA A 357 2.55 -2.31 26.31
CA ALA A 357 1.94 -2.12 25.01
C ALA A 357 2.90 -2.55 23.88
N SER A 358 2.33 -2.93 22.76
CA SER A 358 3.02 -3.19 21.50
C SER A 358 2.12 -2.72 20.34
N LEU A 359 2.73 -2.41 19.19
CA LEU A 359 2.04 -1.91 18.01
C LEU A 359 2.71 -2.48 16.76
N ASP A 360 1.94 -3.24 15.98
CA ASP A 360 2.19 -3.42 14.56
C ASP A 360 1.44 -2.30 13.81
N PRO A 361 2.11 -1.39 13.08
CA PRO A 361 1.46 -0.32 12.33
C PRO A 361 0.92 -0.78 10.97
N GLY A 362 1.28 -1.97 10.50
CA GLY A 362 0.97 -2.45 9.15
C GLY A 362 1.34 -1.45 8.05
N VAL A 363 0.48 -1.36 7.04
CA VAL A 363 0.61 -0.45 5.88
C VAL A 363 0.65 1.04 6.22
N LEU A 364 0.24 1.46 7.43
CA LEU A 364 0.22 2.86 7.86
C LEU A 364 1.53 3.33 8.50
N LEU A 365 2.58 2.50 8.52
CA LEU A 365 3.92 2.86 9.03
C LEU A 365 4.38 4.23 8.48
N GLY A 366 4.74 5.14 9.39
CA GLY A 366 5.15 6.51 9.09
C GLY A 366 4.02 7.48 8.74
N ASN A 367 2.74 7.14 8.90
CA ASN A 367 1.64 8.11 8.87
C ASN A 367 1.47 8.82 10.22
N PRO A 368 0.94 10.06 10.26
CA PRO A 368 0.63 10.75 11.50
C PRO A 368 -0.31 9.93 12.39
N ALA A 369 -0.10 9.99 13.70
CA ALA A 369 -0.93 9.29 14.69
C ALA A 369 -0.92 9.94 16.06
N GLU A 370 -1.96 9.67 16.85
CA GLU A 370 -2.04 9.96 18.29
C GLU A 370 -2.26 8.70 19.11
N TYR A 371 -1.60 8.64 20.26
CA TYR A 371 -1.51 7.45 21.10
C TYR A 371 -2.13 7.74 22.47
N TRP A 372 -2.98 6.82 22.93
CA TRP A 372 -3.79 6.99 24.13
C TRP A 372 -3.75 5.72 24.98
N VAL A 373 -3.57 5.87 26.30
CA VAL A 373 -3.79 4.76 27.25
C VAL A 373 -4.74 5.22 28.34
N ARG A 374 -5.87 4.53 28.47
CA ARG A 374 -6.94 4.80 29.44
C ARG A 374 -7.06 3.63 30.39
N ALA A 375 -7.01 3.87 31.69
CA ALA A 375 -7.28 2.88 32.73
C ALA A 375 -8.56 3.24 33.48
N ILE A 376 -9.61 2.44 33.29
CA ILE A 376 -10.83 2.48 34.11
C ILE A 376 -10.58 1.59 35.34
N THR A 377 -10.87 2.11 36.53
CA THR A 377 -10.63 1.46 37.82
C THR A 377 -11.95 1.32 38.60
N PRO A 378 -11.98 0.64 39.77
CA PRO A 378 -13.19 0.55 40.59
C PRO A 378 -13.76 1.89 41.09
N THR A 379 -12.96 2.96 41.10
CA THR A 379 -13.35 4.28 41.64
C THR A 379 -13.37 5.41 40.61
N GLU A 380 -12.43 5.44 39.67
CA GLU A 380 -12.25 6.55 38.72
C GLU A 380 -11.57 6.12 37.41
N THR A 381 -11.41 7.07 36.47
CA THR A 381 -10.70 6.86 35.20
C THR A 381 -9.39 7.65 35.20
N PHE A 382 -8.30 6.99 34.81
CA PHE A 382 -6.99 7.58 34.60
C PHE A 382 -6.63 7.56 33.11
N TRP A 383 -5.84 8.55 32.70
CA TRP A 383 -5.21 8.58 31.39
C TRP A 383 -3.70 8.73 31.56
N LEU A 384 -2.94 8.08 30.67
CA LEU A 384 -1.50 8.17 30.63
C LEU A 384 -1.07 9.46 29.92
N ASN A 385 -0.25 10.28 30.57
CA ASN A 385 0.28 11.51 29.98
C ASN A 385 1.55 11.28 29.15
N ASP A 386 2.08 12.37 28.57
CA ASP A 386 3.34 12.46 27.83
C ASP A 386 4.62 12.11 28.63
N ARG A 387 4.47 11.82 29.93
CA ARG A 387 5.54 11.44 30.86
C ARG A 387 5.40 9.99 31.35
N PHE A 388 4.44 9.24 30.80
CA PHE A 388 4.07 7.89 31.22
C PHE A 388 3.54 7.81 32.68
N GLU A 389 2.92 8.88 33.16
CA GLU A 389 2.23 8.94 34.45
C GLU A 389 0.72 8.75 34.25
N PHE A 390 0.07 7.88 35.02
CA PHE A 390 -1.39 7.77 35.03
C PHE A 390 -2.00 8.87 35.89
N ILE A 391 -2.69 9.83 35.25
CA ILE A 391 -3.33 10.97 35.89
C ILE A 391 -4.85 10.76 35.93
N PRO A 392 -5.52 10.93 37.08
CA PRO A 392 -6.98 10.82 37.16
C PRO A 392 -7.62 11.96 36.36
N SER A 393 -8.43 11.63 35.36
CA SER A 393 -9.02 12.61 34.45
C SER A 393 -10.29 12.08 33.78
N ALA A 394 -11.33 12.93 33.76
CA ALA A 394 -12.54 12.71 32.98
C ALA A 394 -12.37 13.06 31.49
N GLN A 395 -11.28 13.71 31.11
CA GLN A 395 -10.95 14.08 29.73
C GLN A 395 -9.72 13.29 29.22
N PRO A 396 -9.66 12.92 27.93
CA PRO A 396 -8.50 12.26 27.36
C PRO A 396 -7.20 13.04 27.56
N LEU A 397 -6.12 12.33 27.87
CA LEU A 397 -4.75 12.84 27.83
C LEU A 397 -3.96 12.04 26.80
N ARG A 398 -3.24 12.74 25.91
CA ARG A 398 -2.38 12.13 24.90
C ARG A 398 -1.12 11.58 25.57
N ALA A 399 -0.83 10.31 25.32
CA ALA A 399 0.40 9.67 25.79
C ALA A 399 1.56 9.92 24.81
N HIS A 400 1.27 10.01 23.50
CA HIS A 400 2.22 10.43 22.48
C HIS A 400 1.49 11.03 21.26
N VAL A 401 2.16 11.96 20.58
CA VAL A 401 1.76 12.51 19.27
C VAL A 401 2.97 12.39 18.37
N GLY A 402 2.79 11.75 17.21
CA GLY A 402 3.91 11.41 16.34
C GLY A 402 3.42 10.59 15.15
N GLU A 403 4.05 9.44 14.91
CA GLU A 403 3.75 8.62 13.74
C GLU A 403 3.46 7.18 14.13
N PHE A 404 2.72 6.46 13.31
CA PHE A 404 2.65 5.00 13.38
C PHE A 404 4.05 4.40 13.28
N ASN A 405 4.51 3.78 14.36
CA ASN A 405 5.82 3.14 14.47
C ASN A 405 5.67 1.72 15.00
N ILE A 406 6.63 0.85 14.68
CA ILE A 406 6.71 -0.47 15.32
C ILE A 406 7.05 -0.27 16.80
N ILE A 407 6.25 -0.85 17.68
CA ILE A 407 6.55 -0.95 19.10
C ILE A 407 6.56 -2.44 19.44
N ASP A 408 7.74 -3.06 19.46
CA ASP A 408 7.87 -4.50 19.78
C ASP A 408 7.25 -4.82 21.14
N ARG A 409 7.67 -4.06 22.16
CA ARG A 409 7.20 -4.18 23.54
C ARG A 409 7.70 -3.02 24.42
N PHE A 410 6.82 -2.06 24.72
CA PHE A 410 7.09 -0.98 25.66
C PHE A 410 6.45 -1.27 27.03
N ILE A 411 7.18 -1.07 28.13
CA ILE A 411 6.65 -1.21 29.49
C ILE A 411 6.02 0.14 29.91
N ILE A 412 4.69 0.20 29.92
CA ILE A 412 3.94 1.37 30.39
C ILE A 412 4.06 1.54 31.91
N MET A 413 3.94 0.43 32.65
CA MET A 413 3.91 0.47 34.12
C MET A 413 4.47 -0.82 34.71
N LYS A 414 5.18 -0.69 35.83
CA LYS A 414 5.47 -1.81 36.74
C LYS A 414 5.18 -1.37 38.18
N SER A 415 4.17 -1.95 38.81
CA SER A 415 3.71 -1.54 40.15
C SER A 415 3.30 -2.73 41.02
N SER A 416 3.39 -2.56 42.34
CA SER A 416 2.90 -3.53 43.34
C SER A 416 1.40 -3.32 43.56
N LEU A 417 0.61 -4.39 43.52
CA LEU A 417 -0.84 -4.30 43.67
C LEU A 417 -1.32 -3.99 45.10
N LYS A 418 -0.40 -3.97 46.08
CA LYS A 418 -0.70 -3.72 47.51
C LYS A 418 -1.29 -2.34 47.78
N ALA A 419 -1.09 -1.37 46.87
CA ALA A 419 -1.65 -0.03 46.97
C ALA A 419 -2.93 0.17 46.14
N LEU A 420 -3.32 -0.81 45.32
CA LEU A 420 -4.52 -0.76 44.49
C LEU A 420 -5.68 -1.48 45.18
N GLN A 421 -6.90 -1.00 44.95
CA GLN A 421 -8.11 -1.58 45.55
C GLN A 421 -8.49 -2.89 44.86
N PRO A 422 -9.00 -3.91 45.59
CA PRO A 422 -9.62 -5.06 44.98
C PRO A 422 -10.82 -4.66 44.11
N GLY A 423 -10.99 -5.33 42.97
CA GLY A 423 -12.03 -5.00 41.99
C GLY A 423 -11.56 -5.16 40.54
N ASN A 424 -12.39 -4.70 39.61
CA ASN A 424 -12.11 -4.81 38.17
C ASN A 424 -11.46 -3.53 37.63
N TYR A 425 -10.42 -3.72 36.82
CA TYR A 425 -9.71 -2.70 36.07
C TYR A 425 -9.81 -3.04 34.58
N SER A 426 -9.95 -2.03 33.73
CA SER A 426 -9.98 -2.20 32.28
C SER A 426 -9.05 -1.16 31.66
N ILE A 427 -7.97 -1.63 31.03
CA ILE A 427 -6.92 -0.77 30.49
C ILE A 427 -6.90 -0.92 28.97
N THR A 428 -7.24 0.17 28.27
CA THR A 428 -7.25 0.27 26.82
C THR A 428 -5.99 0.98 26.34
N PHE A 429 -5.25 0.38 25.40
CA PHE A 429 -4.32 1.10 24.52
C PHE A 429 -5.01 1.36 23.19
N ALA A 430 -5.01 2.60 22.73
CA ALA A 430 -5.61 3.02 21.48
C ALA A 430 -4.65 3.92 20.68
N VAL A 431 -4.79 3.87 19.36
CA VAL A 431 -4.04 4.70 18.41
C VAL A 431 -5.02 5.20 17.35
N ASP A 432 -4.98 6.49 17.09
CA ASP A 432 -5.79 7.18 16.10
C ASP A 432 -4.94 7.57 14.89
N ASP A 433 -5.57 7.61 13.73
CA ASP A 433 -4.99 7.78 12.39
C ASP A 433 -4.95 9.24 11.91
N ASN A 434 -5.07 10.17 12.84
CA ASN A 434 -4.99 11.61 12.60
C ASN A 434 -4.24 12.31 13.76
N GLN A 435 -4.26 13.65 13.81
CA GLN A 435 -3.69 14.46 14.90
C GLN A 435 -4.60 15.64 15.31
N ASP A 436 -5.91 15.42 15.45
CA ASP A 436 -6.86 16.47 15.82
C ASP A 436 -6.96 16.75 17.33
N GLY A 437 -6.42 15.87 18.18
CA GLY A 437 -6.48 15.96 19.64
C GLY A 437 -7.69 15.29 20.29
N ILE A 438 -8.48 14.53 19.54
CA ILE A 438 -9.68 13.81 19.99
C ILE A 438 -9.39 12.31 20.01
N ALA A 439 -9.56 11.67 21.17
CA ALA A 439 -9.42 10.22 21.29
C ALA A 439 -10.59 9.50 20.59
N ASN A 440 -10.42 9.18 19.30
CA ASN A 440 -11.39 8.43 18.51
C ASN A 440 -11.39 6.93 18.88
N ALA A 441 -10.21 6.43 19.28
CA ALA A 441 -9.86 5.02 19.42
C ALA A 441 -10.05 4.19 18.13
N THR A 442 -9.65 4.72 16.97
CA THR A 442 -9.77 4.10 15.63
C THR A 442 -9.25 2.67 15.65
N PHE A 443 -8.05 2.46 16.20
CA PHE A 443 -7.49 1.14 16.48
C PHE A 443 -7.24 1.01 17.98
N HIS A 444 -7.72 -0.06 18.62
CA HIS A 444 -7.52 -0.25 20.05
C HIS A 444 -7.53 -1.71 20.50
N ASN A 445 -6.92 -1.95 21.66
CA ASN A 445 -6.96 -3.22 22.37
C ASN A 445 -7.10 -2.97 23.88
N THR A 446 -7.76 -3.88 24.59
CA THR A 446 -8.05 -3.74 26.03
C THR A 446 -7.69 -5.02 26.79
N VAL A 447 -7.03 -4.84 27.93
CA VAL A 447 -6.82 -5.90 28.94
C VAL A 447 -7.64 -5.61 30.19
N ASN A 448 -8.33 -6.63 30.69
CA ASN A 448 -9.13 -6.57 31.90
C ASN A 448 -8.42 -7.32 33.03
N ILE A 449 -8.38 -6.72 34.23
CA ILE A 449 -7.70 -7.28 35.39
C ILE A 449 -8.66 -7.26 36.58
N THR A 450 -8.93 -8.43 37.17
CA THR A 450 -9.60 -8.51 38.48
C THR A 450 -8.54 -8.66 39.56
N ILE A 451 -8.45 -7.66 40.46
CA ILE A 451 -7.61 -7.74 41.65
C ILE A 451 -8.44 -8.33 42.79
N THR A 452 -8.01 -9.46 43.34
CA THR A 452 -8.50 -10.02 44.61
C THR A 452 -7.58 -9.58 45.77
N PRO A 453 -8.00 -9.73 47.03
CA PRO A 453 -7.09 -9.64 48.19
C PRO A 453 -5.86 -10.56 48.11
#